data_AF-D5U2A7-F1
#
_entry.id   AF-D5U2A7-F1
#
_cell.length_a   1.000
_cell.length_b   1.000
_cell.length_c   1.000
_cell.angle_alpha   90.00
_cell.angle_beta   90.00
_cell.angle_gamma   90.00
#
_symmetry.space_group_name_H-M   'P 1'
#
loop_
_entity.id
_entity.type
_entity.pdbx_description
1 polymer ?
#
loop_
_entity_poly.entity_id
_entity_poly.type
_entity_poly.pdbx_seq_one_letter_code
_entity_poly.pdbx_strand_id
1 'polypeptide(L)' 'MVAQYSLTRQTGITVEEAASPPVCDSCHRVMEPGDYGTEFMCPNCGKVLIRRCKRCRQQSVEYACPNCGFRGP' A
#
# COMPACT_ATOMS: atom_id res chain seq x y z
N MET A 1 11.23 52.20 16.86
CA MET A 1 11.89 50.91 16.58
C MET A 1 11.12 49.81 17.31
N VAL A 2 10.05 49.27 16.71
CA VAL A 2 9.33 48.10 17.26
C VAL A 2 9.30 47.04 16.18
N ALA A 3 9.95 45.92 16.47
CA ALA A 3 10.17 44.83 15.55
C ALA A 3 8.84 44.15 15.20
N GLN A 4 8.49 44.17 13.92
CA GLN A 4 7.41 43.36 13.39
C GLN A 4 7.94 41.93 13.19
N TYR A 5 7.64 41.04 14.12
CA TYR A 5 7.75 39.60 13.88
C TYR A 5 6.38 38.96 14.12
N SER A 6 5.55 38.98 13.09
CA SER A 6 4.34 38.17 13.04
C SER A 6 4.76 36.73 12.71
N LEU A 7 4.94 35.89 13.73
CA LEU A 7 5.09 34.43 13.56
C LEU A 7 3.71 33.83 13.27
N THR A 8 3.31 33.82 12.00
CA THR A 8 2.16 33.02 11.56
C THR A 8 2.52 31.53 11.67
N ARG A 9 2.15 30.89 12.78
CA ARG A 9 2.16 29.43 12.91
C ARG A 9 1.12 28.85 11.95
N GLN A 10 1.55 28.48 10.76
CA GLN A 10 0.77 27.64 9.86
C GLN A 10 0.93 26.18 10.30
N THR A 11 0.11 25.73 11.26
CA THR A 11 -0.10 24.30 11.48
C THR A 11 -1.15 23.81 10.49
N GLY A 12 -0.77 23.74 9.21
CA GLY A 12 -1.58 23.12 8.16
C GLY A 12 -1.33 21.62 8.15
N ILE A 13 -1.85 20.90 9.14
CA ILE A 13 -2.00 19.44 9.05
C ILE A 13 -3.41 19.22 8.53
N THR A 14 -3.59 19.25 7.21
CA THR A 14 -4.84 18.82 6.62
C THR A 14 -4.85 17.28 6.71
N VAL A 15 -5.64 16.74 7.64
CA VAL A 15 -5.95 15.30 7.68
C VAL A 15 -6.96 15.01 6.58
N GLU A 16 -6.53 15.11 5.33
CA GLU A 16 -7.37 14.77 4.19
C GLU A 16 -7.20 13.28 3.90
N GLU A 17 -8.32 12.59 4.07
CA GLU A 17 -8.61 11.24 3.62
C GLU A 17 -7.82 10.11 4.30
N ALA A 18 -8.58 9.23 4.95
CA ALA A 18 -8.11 7.93 5.41
C ALA A 18 -7.42 7.21 4.23
N ALA A 19 -6.09 7.05 4.32
CA ALA A 19 -5.33 6.26 3.36
C ALA A 19 -5.99 4.89 3.25
N SER A 20 -6.70 4.65 2.13
CA SER A 20 -7.43 3.41 1.90
C SER A 20 -6.43 2.25 1.99
N PRO A 21 -6.62 1.32 2.92
CA PRO A 21 -5.62 0.30 3.19
C PRO A 21 -5.47 -0.65 1.99
N PRO A 22 -4.25 -1.10 1.68
CA PRO A 22 -4.01 -1.98 0.55
C PRO A 22 -4.70 -3.33 0.76
N VAL A 23 -5.24 -3.90 -0.31
CA VAL A 23 -5.87 -5.22 -0.31
C VAL A 23 -4.89 -6.27 -0.85
N CYS A 24 -4.88 -7.45 -0.26
CA CYS A 24 -4.08 -8.58 -0.72
C CYS A 24 -4.71 -9.25 -1.94
N ASP A 25 -3.92 -9.50 -2.98
CA ASP A 25 -4.36 -10.11 -4.25
C ASP A 25 -4.78 -11.59 -4.12
N SER A 26 -4.36 -12.27 -3.04
CA SER A 26 -4.62 -13.73 -2.88
C SER A 26 -5.73 -14.05 -1.91
N CYS A 27 -5.77 -13.38 -0.76
CA CYS A 27 -6.82 -13.60 0.23
C CYS A 27 -7.91 -12.53 0.21
N HIS A 28 -7.76 -11.49 -0.62
CA HIS A 28 -8.70 -10.37 -0.75
C HIS A 28 -9.00 -9.66 0.58
N ARG A 29 -8.13 -9.82 1.58
CA ARG A 29 -8.23 -9.13 2.87
C ARG A 29 -7.49 -7.80 2.81
N VAL A 30 -8.04 -6.84 3.51
CA VAL A 30 -7.41 -5.56 3.82
C VAL A 30 -6.19 -5.81 4.71
N MET A 31 -5.05 -5.20 4.37
CA MET A 31 -3.85 -5.24 5.20
C MET A 31 -3.98 -4.17 6.29
N GLU A 32 -3.95 -4.60 7.54
CA GLU A 32 -4.01 -3.71 8.70
C GLU A 32 -2.72 -2.87 8.81
N PRO A 33 -2.80 -1.63 9.33
CA PRO A 33 -1.62 -0.81 9.60
C PRO A 33 -0.76 -1.48 10.66
N GLY A 34 0.26 -2.23 10.23
CA GLY A 34 1.14 -3.05 11.07
C GLY A 34 1.44 -4.43 10.48
N ASP A 35 0.62 -4.93 9.56
CA ASP A 35 0.96 -6.13 8.79
C ASP A 35 1.90 -5.72 7.66
N TYR A 36 3.18 -6.08 7.77
CA TYR A 36 4.18 -5.84 6.73
C TYR A 36 3.85 -6.69 5.48
N GLY A 37 2.98 -6.16 4.63
CA GLY A 37 2.76 -6.65 3.28
C GLY A 37 3.97 -6.37 2.39
N THR A 38 4.10 -7.14 1.31
CA THR A 38 5.04 -6.82 0.24
C THR A 38 4.26 -6.39 -0.99
N GLU A 39 4.82 -5.45 -1.72
CA GLU A 39 4.32 -5.00 -3.00
C GLU A 39 5.43 -5.11 -4.04
N PHE A 40 5.10 -5.71 -5.18
CA PHE A 40 6.04 -5.89 -6.29
C PHE A 40 5.28 -5.87 -7.61
N MET A 41 5.97 -5.49 -8.69
CA MET A 41 5.40 -5.56 -10.03
C MET A 41 5.38 -7.02 -10.50
N CYS A 42 4.31 -7.41 -11.21
CA CYS A 42 4.23 -8.75 -11.78
C CYS A 42 5.47 -9.07 -12.64
N PRO A 43 6.18 -10.20 -12.41
CA PRO A 43 7.42 -10.51 -13.12
C PRO A 43 7.20 -10.87 -14.60
N ASN A 44 5.98 -11.26 -14.97
CA ASN A 44 5.65 -11.63 -16.35
C ASN A 44 5.24 -10.41 -17.19
N CYS A 45 4.34 -9.56 -16.68
CA CYS A 45 3.81 -8.44 -17.45
C CYS A 45 4.36 -7.06 -17.07
N GLY A 46 4.88 -6.87 -15.85
CA GLY A 46 5.38 -5.58 -15.35
C GLY A 46 4.35 -4.46 -15.21
N LYS A 47 3.08 -4.71 -15.56
CA LYS A 47 2.02 -3.69 -15.64
C LYS A 47 1.13 -3.62 -14.40
N VAL A 48 1.08 -4.68 -13.61
CA VAL A 48 0.23 -4.78 -12.42
C VAL A 48 1.09 -4.79 -11.17
N LEU A 49 0.72 -3.96 -10.19
CA LEU A 49 1.30 -3.95 -8.87
C LEU A 49 0.56 -4.98 -8.00
N ILE A 50 1.26 -6.06 -7.64
CA ILE A 50 0.73 -7.15 -6.83
C ILE A 50 1.07 -6.86 -5.37
N ARG A 51 0.06 -6.91 -4.49
CA ARG A 51 0.22 -6.74 -3.06
C ARG A 51 -0.09 -8.04 -2.34
N ARG A 52 0.82 -8.51 -1.49
CA ARG A 52 0.70 -9.77 -0.74
C ARG A 52 0.88 -9.54 0.74
N CYS A 53 -0.06 -10.01 1.55
CA CYS A 53 0.08 -9.98 3.01
C CYS A 53 1.09 -11.04 3.48
N LYS A 54 1.61 -10.86 4.70
CA LYS A 54 2.62 -11.76 5.28
C LYS A 54 2.13 -13.20 5.38
N ARG A 55 0.85 -13.39 5.74
CA ARG A 55 0.23 -14.71 5.92
C ARG A 55 0.17 -15.49 4.61
N CYS A 56 -0.23 -14.85 3.51
CA CYS A 56 -0.27 -15.50 2.20
C CYS A 56 1.12 -15.88 1.71
N ARG A 57 2.13 -15.04 1.97
CA ARG A 57 3.53 -15.36 1.67
C ARG A 57 4.04 -16.56 2.44
N GLN A 58 3.74 -16.65 3.73
CA GLN A 58 4.18 -17.79 4.57
C GLN A 58 3.51 -19.10 4.16
N GLN A 59 2.28 -19.04 3.68
CA GLN A 59 1.52 -20.21 3.26
C GLN A 59 1.70 -20.54 1.76
N SER A 60 2.53 -19.77 1.03
CA SER A 60 2.72 -19.91 -0.42
C SER A 60 1.40 -20.03 -1.19
N VAL A 61 0.39 -19.25 -0.78
CA VAL A 61 -0.93 -19.23 -1.44
C VAL A 61 -0.75 -18.69 -2.84
N GLU A 62 -1.36 -19.26 -3.87
CA GLU A 62 -1.25 -18.73 -5.24
C GLU A 62 -1.85 -17.31 -5.40
N TYR A 63 -1.19 -16.43 -6.16
CA TYR A 63 -1.73 -15.17 -6.70
C TYR A 63 -1.97 -15.34 -8.18
N ALA A 64 -2.99 -14.66 -8.71
CA ALA A 64 -3.28 -14.64 -10.13
C ALA A 64 -3.22 -13.21 -10.64
N CYS A 65 -2.25 -12.93 -11.52
CA CYS A 65 -2.18 -11.60 -12.12
C CYS A 65 -3.39 -11.36 -13.05
N PRO A 66 -4.17 -10.27 -12.87
CA PRO A 66 -5.37 -10.01 -13.69
C PRO A 66 -5.06 -9.64 -15.15
N ASN A 67 -3.82 -9.30 -15.47
CA ASN A 67 -3.42 -8.91 -16.83
C ASN A 67 -2.96 -10.12 -17.66
N CYS A 68 -2.04 -10.94 -17.12
CA CYS A 68 -1.43 -12.05 -17.86
C CYS A 68 -1.89 -13.44 -17.43
N GLY A 69 -2.69 -13.56 -16.37
CA GLY A 69 -3.13 -14.85 -15.83
C GLY A 69 -2.02 -15.67 -15.16
N PHE A 70 -0.83 -15.08 -14.97
CA PHE A 70 0.28 -15.76 -14.30
C PHE A 70 -0.10 -16.13 -12.87
N ARG A 71 0.06 -17.41 -12.54
CA ARG A 71 -0.13 -17.93 -11.19
C ARG A 71 1.21 -18.22 -10.53
N GLY A 72 1.50 -17.52 -9.45
CA GLY A 72 2.73 -17.69 -8.68
C GLY A 72 2.43 -17.87 -7.18
N PRO A 73 3.31 -18.54 -6.42
CA PRO A 73 3.17 -18.65 -4.97
C PRO A 73 3.32 -17.29 -4.25
#